data_AF-A0A0S4LDN6-F1
#
_entry.id   AF-A0A0S4LDN6-F1
#
_cell.length_a   1.000
_cell.length_b   1.000
_cell.length_c   1.000
_cell.angle_alpha   90.00
_cell.angle_beta   90.00
_cell.angle_gamma   90.00
#
_symmetry.space_group_name_H-M   'P 1'
#
loop_
_entity.id
_entity.type
_entity.pdbx_description
1 polymer ?
#
loop_
_entity_poly.entity_id
_entity_poly.type
_entity_poly.pdbx_seq_one_letter_code
_entity_poly.pdbx_strand_id
1 'polypeptide(L)'
;MATSENDGKKAVQPRARPRVPVDYPASFTGDEASGQGTVTNLTLAGGEITSDRQPPGARPSIIIALAIVRWKDGERFGLEFVRFEGDAKEQLKDMLNQ
;
A
#
# COMPACT_ATOMS: atom_id res chain seq x y z
N MET A 1 -24.17 -22.09 24.46
CA MET A 1 -25.08 -21.39 23.52
C MET A 1 -25.01 -19.92 23.86
N ALA A 2 -24.76 -18.95 22.99
CA ALA A 2 -24.51 -18.94 21.55
C ALA A 2 -23.64 -17.71 21.21
N THR A 3 -22.69 -17.93 20.30
CA THR A 3 -22.11 -17.04 19.28
C THR A 3 -22.38 -15.53 19.34
N SER A 4 -21.31 -14.75 19.21
CA SER A 4 -21.30 -13.54 18.37
C SER A 4 -19.92 -13.35 17.76
N GLU A 5 -19.66 -14.08 16.68
CA GLU A 5 -18.65 -13.72 15.69
C GLU A 5 -19.22 -12.54 14.89
N ASN A 6 -18.74 -11.34 15.17
CA ASN A 6 -19.04 -10.17 14.34
C ASN A 6 -17.97 -10.09 13.25
N ASP A 7 -18.13 -10.89 12.20
CA ASP A 7 -17.35 -10.79 10.96
C ASP A 7 -17.76 -9.51 10.24
N GLY A 8 -17.05 -8.42 10.55
CA GLY A 8 -17.16 -7.14 9.88
C GLY A 8 -16.65 -7.25 8.45
N LYS A 9 -17.46 -7.82 7.55
CA LYS A 9 -17.22 -7.79 6.10
C LYS A 9 -17.16 -6.32 5.67
N LYS A 10 -15.94 -5.79 5.53
CA LYS A 10 -15.72 -4.52 4.83
C LYS A 10 -16.33 -4.66 3.44
N ALA A 11 -17.39 -3.91 3.18
CA ALA A 11 -17.99 -3.85 1.86
C ALA A 11 -16.89 -3.39 0.89
N VAL A 12 -16.61 -4.22 -0.12
CA VAL A 12 -15.68 -3.87 -1.20
C VAL A 12 -16.26 -2.64 -1.89
N GLN A 13 -15.61 -1.49 -1.71
CA GLN A 13 -16.06 -0.26 -2.33
C GLN A 13 -15.89 -0.41 -3.86
N PRO A 14 -16.96 -0.23 -4.66
CA PRO A 14 -16.87 -0.38 -6.09
C PRO A 14 -15.86 0.62 -6.67
N ARG A 15 -15.01 0.14 -7.58
CA ARG A 15 -13.96 0.97 -8.16
C ARG A 15 -14.59 2.10 -8.98
N ALA A 16 -14.08 3.32 -8.80
CA ALA A 16 -14.67 4.51 -9.42
C ALA A 16 -14.58 4.55 -10.96
N ARG A 17 -13.65 3.80 -11.58
CA ARG A 17 -13.46 3.78 -13.04
C ARG A 17 -13.11 2.36 -13.53
N PRO A 18 -13.66 1.93 -14.69
CA PRO A 18 -13.29 0.65 -15.29
C PRO A 18 -11.83 0.67 -15.75
N ARG A 19 -11.11 -0.43 -15.51
CA ARG A 19 -9.74 -0.63 -16.02
C ARG A 19 -9.78 -1.35 -17.36
N VAL A 20 -9.05 -0.85 -18.34
CA VAL A 20 -8.85 -1.48 -19.65
C VAL A 20 -7.67 -2.45 -19.53
N PRO A 21 -7.87 -3.76 -19.79
CA PRO A 21 -6.76 -4.72 -19.81
C PRO A 21 -5.83 -4.47 -21.00
N VAL A 22 -4.52 -4.54 -20.75
CA VAL A 22 -3.47 -4.31 -21.75
C VAL A 22 -2.26 -5.22 -21.46
N ASP A 23 -1.33 -5.33 -22.41
CA ASP A 23 -0.11 -6.14 -22.33
C ASP A 23 1.13 -5.36 -22.81
N TYR A 24 1.20 -4.08 -22.45
CA TYR A 24 2.25 -3.20 -22.96
C TYR A 24 3.56 -3.37 -22.20
N PRO A 25 4.71 -3.45 -22.88
CA PRO A 25 6.00 -3.43 -22.21
C PRO A 25 6.22 -2.08 -21.52
N ALA A 26 6.76 -2.12 -20.31
CA ALA A 26 7.12 -0.95 -19.53
C ALA A 26 8.59 -1.01 -19.08
N SER A 27 9.22 0.15 -19.01
CA SER A 27 10.52 0.35 -18.39
C SER A 27 10.44 1.49 -17.39
N PHE A 28 11.07 1.35 -16.24
CA PHE A 28 11.18 2.41 -15.25
C PHE A 28 12.64 2.65 -14.88
N THR A 29 12.96 3.89 -14.60
CA THR A 29 14.30 4.37 -14.22
C THR A 29 14.15 5.35 -13.07
N GLY A 30 15.01 5.22 -12.07
CA GLY A 30 15.16 6.18 -10.98
C GLY A 30 16.58 6.10 -10.44
N ASP A 31 16.89 6.98 -9.50
CA ASP A 31 18.26 7.29 -9.12
C ASP A 31 19.07 6.06 -8.66
N GLU A 32 18.43 5.12 -7.96
CA GLU A 32 19.10 3.91 -7.45
C GLU A 32 18.73 2.61 -8.18
N ALA A 33 17.72 2.64 -9.05
CA ALA A 33 17.26 1.42 -9.72
C ALA A 33 16.58 1.67 -11.08
N SER A 34 16.82 0.74 -12.01
CA SER A 34 16.06 0.61 -13.25
C SER A 34 15.56 -0.83 -13.43
N GLY A 35 14.46 -0.97 -14.16
CA GLY A 35 13.82 -2.27 -14.38
C GLY A 35 12.81 -2.26 -15.52
N GLN A 36 12.32 -3.45 -15.84
CA GLN A 36 11.32 -3.68 -16.88
C GLN A 36 10.10 -4.37 -16.27
N GLY A 37 8.94 -4.20 -16.90
CA GLY A 37 7.70 -4.84 -16.48
C GLY A 37 6.67 -4.85 -17.61
N THR A 38 5.48 -5.31 -17.29
CA THR A 38 4.32 -5.28 -18.20
C THR A 38 3.19 -4.49 -17.56
N VAL A 39 2.67 -3.49 -18.26
CA VAL A 39 1.41 -2.85 -17.88
C VAL A 39 0.30 -3.85 -18.16
N THR A 40 -0.45 -4.24 -17.12
CA THR A 40 -1.52 -5.25 -17.24
C THR A 40 -2.90 -4.62 -17.35
N ASN A 41 -3.06 -3.40 -16.83
CA ASN A 41 -4.29 -2.63 -16.95
C ASN A 41 -4.07 -1.11 -16.82
N LEU A 42 -4.97 -0.34 -17.43
CA LEU A 42 -4.96 1.12 -17.44
C LEU A 42 -6.32 1.73 -17.11
N THR A 43 -6.29 2.90 -16.49
CA THR A 43 -7.41 3.83 -16.33
C THR A 43 -6.90 5.24 -16.64
N LEU A 44 -7.82 6.20 -16.80
CA LEU A 44 -7.44 7.61 -16.89
C LEU A 44 -6.65 8.14 -15.67
N ALA A 45 -6.73 7.47 -14.51
CA ALA A 45 -6.11 7.92 -13.26
C ALA A 45 -4.88 7.09 -12.85
N GLY A 46 -4.47 6.10 -13.65
CA GLY A 46 -3.34 5.24 -13.31
C GLY A 46 -3.45 3.84 -13.93
N GLY A 47 -2.50 2.97 -13.59
CA GLY A 47 -2.41 1.61 -14.12
C GLY A 47 -1.73 0.66 -13.16
N GLU A 48 -1.59 -0.58 -13.59
CA GLU A 48 -0.89 -1.65 -12.87
C GLU A 48 0.29 -2.14 -13.70
N ILE A 49 1.44 -2.31 -13.05
CA ILE A 49 2.64 -2.88 -13.65
C ILE A 49 2.99 -4.15 -12.89
N THR A 50 3.15 -5.26 -13.60
CA THR A 50 3.79 -6.47 -13.08
C THR A 50 5.28 -6.42 -13.42
N SER A 51 6.15 -6.60 -12.43
CA SER A 51 7.60 -6.50 -12.56
C SER A 51 8.27 -7.43 -11.55
N ASP A 52 9.44 -7.97 -11.89
CA ASP A 52 10.30 -8.73 -10.98
C ASP A 52 11.11 -7.82 -10.04
N ARG A 53 11.16 -6.52 -10.34
CA ARG A 53 11.80 -5.47 -9.55
C ARG A 53 10.80 -4.42 -9.06
N GLN A 54 10.97 -3.96 -7.84
CA GLN A 54 10.23 -2.82 -7.29
C GLN A 54 10.64 -1.53 -8.02
N PRO A 55 9.69 -0.74 -8.57
CA PRO A 55 10.02 0.57 -9.13
C PRO A 55 10.62 1.52 -8.08
N PRO A 56 11.60 2.36 -8.47
CA PRO A 56 12.19 3.35 -7.58
C PRO A 56 11.11 4.33 -7.09
N GLY A 57 11.15 4.68 -5.81
CA GLY A 57 10.15 5.55 -5.18
C GLY A 57 8.87 4.85 -4.71
N ALA A 58 8.62 3.60 -5.13
CA ALA A 58 7.54 2.79 -4.55
C ALA A 58 8.01 2.23 -3.20
N ARG A 59 7.99 3.06 -2.13
CA ARG A 59 8.22 2.55 -0.79
C ARG A 59 7.13 1.51 -0.48
N PRO A 60 7.49 0.31 0.01
CA PRO A 60 6.50 -0.68 0.37
C PRO A 60 5.53 -0.08 1.40
N SER A 61 4.24 -0.38 1.23
CA SER A 61 3.23 0.11 2.16
C SER A 61 3.43 -0.53 3.53
N ILE A 62 3.62 0.31 4.56
CA ILE A 62 3.70 -0.15 5.94
C ILE A 62 2.28 -0.35 6.47
N ILE A 63 1.89 -1.60 6.68
CA ILE A 63 0.57 -1.93 7.22
C ILE A 63 0.63 -1.90 8.76
N ILE A 64 -0.09 -0.94 9.35
CA ILE A 64 -0.26 -0.83 10.80
C ILE A 64 -1.57 -1.52 11.20
N ALA A 65 -1.47 -2.59 11.98
CA ALA A 65 -2.63 -3.36 12.46
C ALA A 65 -3.42 -2.57 13.52
N LEU A 66 -2.71 -1.84 14.38
CA LEU A 66 -3.31 -1.05 15.45
C LEU A 66 -2.46 0.19 15.74
N ALA A 67 -3.11 1.35 15.71
CA ALA A 67 -2.56 2.62 16.17
C ALA A 67 -3.51 3.25 17.21
N ILE A 68 -2.94 3.89 18.22
CA ILE A 68 -3.68 4.65 19.23
C ILE A 68 -3.39 6.14 19.08
N VAL A 69 -4.40 6.98 19.27
CA VAL A 69 -4.23 8.44 19.31
C VAL A 69 -3.68 8.83 20.67
N ARG A 70 -2.52 9.51 20.70
CA ARG A 70 -1.85 9.97 21.93
C ARG A 70 -2.14 11.43 22.27
N TRP A 71 -2.32 12.26 21.26
CA TRP A 71 -2.66 13.66 21.44
C TRP A 71 -3.42 14.20 20.23
N LYS A 72 -4.09 15.34 20.42
CA LYS A 72 -4.79 16.11 19.39
C LYS A 72 -4.48 17.60 19.55
N ASP A 73 -4.19 18.27 18.44
CA ASP A 73 -4.07 19.73 18.33
C ASP A 73 -4.77 20.19 17.05
N GLY A 74 -5.90 20.89 17.19
CA GLY A 74 -6.79 21.17 16.06
C GLY A 74 -7.22 19.89 15.33
N GLU A 75 -6.85 19.79 14.05
CA GLU A 75 -7.08 18.62 13.18
C GLU A 75 -5.85 17.70 13.07
N ARG A 76 -4.81 17.94 13.87
CA ARG A 76 -3.60 17.10 13.92
C ARG A 76 -3.71 16.07 15.03
N PHE A 77 -3.29 14.85 14.75
CA PHE A 77 -3.33 13.73 15.68
C PHE A 77 -1.94 13.08 15.77
N GLY A 78 -1.43 12.93 16.99
CA GLY A 78 -0.27 12.10 17.25
C GLY A 78 -0.70 10.64 17.38
N LEU A 79 -0.13 9.75 16.58
CA LEU A 79 -0.40 8.32 16.62
C LEU A 79 0.79 7.57 17.23
N GLU A 80 0.50 6.58 18.07
CA GLU A 80 1.46 5.56 18.48
C GLU A 80 1.07 4.23 17.84
N PHE A 81 2.02 3.62 17.12
CA PHE A 81 1.81 2.34 16.47
C PHE A 81 2.03 1.21 17.49
N VAL A 82 0.96 0.50 17.83
CA VAL A 82 0.96 -0.55 18.86
C VAL A 82 1.23 -1.91 18.25
N ARG A 83 0.69 -2.17 17.05
CA ARG A 83 0.83 -3.46 16.37
C ARG A 83 1.03 -3.29 14.87
N PHE A 84 1.95 -4.08 14.34
CA PHE A 84 2.28 -4.20 12.92
C PHE A 84 1.85 -5.58 12.42
N GLU A 85 1.56 -5.71 11.13
CA GLU A 85 1.36 -7.01 10.49
C GLU A 85 2.64 -7.46 9.77
N GLY A 86 2.97 -8.75 9.89
CA GLY A 86 4.16 -9.34 9.27
C GLY A 86 5.43 -8.51 9.53
N ASP A 87 6.18 -8.26 8.45
CA ASP A 87 7.48 -7.59 8.50
C ASP A 87 7.37 -6.06 8.45
N ALA A 88 6.15 -5.48 8.57
CA ALA A 88 5.92 -4.05 8.43
C ALA A 88 6.71 -3.22 9.47
N LYS A 89 7.00 -3.77 10.66
CA LYS A 89 7.84 -3.10 11.66
C LYS A 89 9.30 -2.99 11.19
N GLU A 90 9.82 -4.03 10.55
CA GLU A 90 11.19 -4.05 10.03
C GLU A 90 11.31 -3.15 8.82
N GLN A 91 10.35 -3.22 7.89
CA GLN A 91 10.26 -2.27 6.77
C GLN A 91 10.20 -0.82 7.24
N LEU A 92 9.47 -0.51 8.32
CA LEU A 92 9.45 0.83 8.90
C LEU A 92 10.81 1.22 9.48
N LYS A 93 11.50 0.31 10.17
CA LYS A 93 12.86 0.57 10.70
C LYS A 93 13.84 0.85 9.57
N ASP A 94 13.84 0.03 8.54
CA ASP A 94 14.72 0.18 7.38
C ASP A 94 14.45 1.48 6.64
N MET A 95 13.18 1.92 6.61
CA MET A 95 12.81 3.21 6.03
C MET A 95 13.25 4.41 6.87
N LEU A 96 13.31 4.29 8.20
CA LEU A 96 13.69 5.37 9.11
C LEU A 96 15.21 5.49 9.34
N ASN A 97 15.97 4.42 9.08
CA ASN A 97 17.42 4.37 9.27
C ASN A 97 18.22 4.74 7.99
N GLN A 98 17.57 5.33 6.99
CA GLN A 98 18.19 5.89 5.77
C GLN A 98 18.69 7.31 6.04
#